data_AF-C6T7U7-F1
#
_entry.id   AF-C6T7U7-F1
#
_cell.length_a   1.000
_cell.length_b   1.000
_cell.length_c   1.000
_cell.angle_alpha   90.00
_cell.angle_beta   90.00
_cell.angle_gamma   90.00
#
_symmetry.space_group_name_H-M   'P 1'
#
loop_
_entity.id
_entity.type
_entity.pdbx_description
1 polymer ?
#
loop_
_entity_poly.entity_id
_entity_poly.type
_entity_poly.pdbx_seq_one_letter_code
_entity_poly.pdbx_strand_id
1 'polypeptide(L)'
;MASILHYFLALSLSCSFLFFLSDSVTPTKPINLVVLPVQNDGSTGLHWANLQKRTPLMQVPVLVDLNGNHLWVNCVQQYSSKTYQAPFCHST
;
A
#
# COMPACT_ATOMS: atom_id res chain seq x y z
N MET A 1 50.07 3.03 25.90
CA MET A 1 49.42 3.77 24.80
C MET A 1 49.01 2.85 23.65
N ALA A 2 49.91 2.01 23.11
CA ALA A 2 49.57 1.06 22.04
C ALA A 2 48.42 0.09 22.39
N SER A 3 48.43 -0.50 23.60
CA SER A 3 47.42 -1.48 24.03
C SER A 3 45.99 -0.90 24.07
N ILE A 4 45.83 0.32 24.60
CA ILE A 4 44.53 1.02 24.64
C ILE A 4 43.98 1.25 23.23
N LEU A 5 44.85 1.68 22.29
CA LEU A 5 44.47 1.90 20.90
C LEU A 5 44.02 0.61 20.21
N HIS A 6 44.60 -0.55 20.56
CA HIS A 6 44.17 -1.86 20.05
C HIS A 6 42.79 -2.26 20.59
N TYR A 7 42.48 -1.99 21.86
CA TYR A 7 41.14 -2.24 22.41
C TYR A 7 40.07 -1.38 21.74
N PHE A 8 40.35 -0.09 21.50
CA PHE A 8 39.44 0.79 20.77
C PHE A 8 39.20 0.33 19.33
N LEU A 9 40.25 -0.10 18.63
CA LEU A 9 40.14 -0.64 17.27
C LEU A 9 39.32 -1.93 17.25
N ALA A 10 39.60 -2.87 18.17
CA ALA A 10 38.85 -4.11 18.30
C ALA A 10 37.35 -3.87 18.61
N LEU A 11 37.05 -2.90 19.48
CA LEU A 11 35.67 -2.52 19.81
C LEU A 11 34.96 -1.85 18.62
N SER A 12 35.66 -1.01 17.86
CA SER A 12 35.10 -0.39 16.65
C SER A 12 34.78 -1.43 15.56
N LEU A 13 35.66 -2.43 15.41
CA LEU A 13 35.51 -3.50 14.43
C LEU A 13 34.34 -4.43 14.80
N SER A 14 34.22 -4.78 16.09
CA SER A 14 33.12 -5.62 16.58
C SER A 14 31.77 -4.90 16.48
N CYS A 15 31.72 -3.60 16.80
CA CYS A 15 30.50 -2.80 16.68
C CYS A 15 30.06 -2.69 15.21
N SER A 16 31.01 -2.50 14.29
CA SER A 16 30.74 -2.47 12.84
C SER A 16 30.15 -3.81 12.35
N PHE A 17 30.67 -4.94 12.86
CA PHE A 17 30.16 -6.28 12.53
C PHE A 17 28.70 -6.50 12.98
N LEU A 18 28.29 -5.90 14.11
CA LEU A 18 26.92 -5.99 14.62
C LEU A 18 25.93 -5.15 13.79
N PHE A 19 26.38 -4.04 13.20
CA PHE A 19 25.55 -3.23 12.31
C PHE A 19 25.23 -3.94 10.99
N PHE A 20 26.15 -4.76 10.45
CA PHE A 20 25.91 -5.53 9.22
C PHE A 20 24.90 -6.67 9.37
N LEU A 21 24.62 -7.12 10.60
CA LEU A 21 23.66 -8.21 10.85
C LEU A 21 22.19 -7.74 10.91
N SER A 22 21.94 -6.43 10.89
CA SER A 22 20.60 -5.87 11.15
C SER A 22 19.73 -5.67 9.90
N ASP A 23 20.18 -6.07 8.71
CA ASP A 23 19.39 -5.90 7.48
C ASP A 23 18.98 -7.25 6.88
N SER A 24 18.23 -8.03 7.63
CA SER A 24 17.41 -9.09 7.03
C SER A 24 16.12 -8.45 6.53
N VAL A 25 16.16 -7.93 5.30
CA VAL A 25 14.94 -7.69 4.52
C VAL A 25 14.29 -9.04 4.33
N THR A 26 13.35 -9.40 5.21
CA THR A 26 12.52 -10.58 5.03
C THR A 26 11.87 -10.46 3.65
N PRO A 27 12.02 -11.46 2.76
CA PRO A 27 11.35 -11.43 1.47
C PRO A 27 9.86 -11.26 1.75
N THR A 28 9.28 -10.16 1.28
CA THR A 28 7.82 -9.99 1.30
C THR A 28 7.23 -11.22 0.63
N LYS A 29 6.49 -12.04 1.40
CA LYS A 29 5.84 -13.24 0.86
C LYS A 29 5.05 -12.83 -0.39
N PRO A 30 5.10 -13.61 -1.49
CA PRO A 30 4.33 -13.28 -2.68
C PRO A 30 2.84 -13.21 -2.34
N ILE A 31 2.15 -12.16 -2.81
CA ILE A 31 0.70 -12.02 -2.65
C ILE A 31 0.03 -12.97 -3.64
N ASN A 32 -0.53 -14.07 -3.14
CA ASN A 32 -1.17 -15.09 -3.98
C ASN A 32 -2.69 -14.86 -4.14
N LEU A 33 -3.30 -14.05 -3.29
CA LEU A 33 -4.74 -13.80 -3.30
C LEU A 33 -5.06 -12.41 -2.73
N VAL A 34 -6.01 -11.72 -3.36
CA VAL A 34 -6.64 -10.51 -2.84
C VAL A 34 -8.15 -10.73 -2.85
N VAL A 35 -8.84 -10.33 -1.78
CA VAL A 35 -10.27 -10.55 -1.59
C VAL A 35 -10.97 -9.21 -1.37
N LEU A 36 -12.10 -9.00 -2.04
CA LEU A 36 -12.96 -7.84 -1.85
C LEU A 36 -14.29 -8.27 -1.20
N PRO A 37 -14.63 -7.78 -0.01
CA PRO A 37 -15.94 -8.05 0.60
C PRO A 37 -17.08 -7.36 -0.18
N VAL A 38 -18.18 -8.08 -0.39
CA VAL A 38 -19.36 -7.62 -1.12
C VAL A 38 -20.60 -7.82 -0.25
N GLN A 39 -21.52 -6.86 -0.26
CA GLN A 39 -22.78 -6.89 0.46
C GLN A 39 -23.96 -7.00 -0.51
N ASN A 40 -25.03 -7.67 -0.09
CA ASN A 40 -26.31 -7.66 -0.80
C ASN A 40 -27.15 -6.49 -0.24
N ASP A 41 -27.64 -5.62 -1.12
CA ASP A 41 -28.62 -4.61 -0.76
C ASP A 41 -30.04 -5.16 -0.90
N GLY A 42 -30.72 -5.37 0.23
CA GLY A 42 -32.05 -5.98 0.24
C GLY A 42 -33.15 -5.13 -0.43
N SER A 43 -32.93 -3.82 -0.60
CA SER A 43 -33.92 -2.95 -1.25
C SER A 43 -33.89 -3.06 -2.77
N THR A 44 -32.71 -3.22 -3.37
CA THR A 44 -32.51 -3.28 -4.82
C THR A 44 -32.25 -4.69 -5.34
N GLY A 45 -31.88 -5.62 -4.45
CA GLY A 45 -31.41 -6.95 -4.81
C GLY A 45 -30.03 -6.95 -5.49
N LEU A 46 -29.35 -5.79 -5.51
CA LEU A 46 -28.03 -5.64 -6.13
C LEU A 46 -26.92 -5.84 -5.11
N HIS A 47 -25.71 -6.06 -5.62
CA HIS A 47 -24.52 -6.21 -4.81
C HIS A 47 -23.65 -4.95 -4.84
N TRP A 48 -23.07 -4.57 -3.70
CA TRP A 48 -22.20 -3.40 -3.60
C TRP A 48 -21.01 -3.67 -2.68
N ALA A 49 -19.96 -2.88 -2.82
CA ALA A 49 -18.74 -3.01 -2.02
C ALA A 49 -18.21 -1.64 -1.60
N ASN A 50 -17.52 -1.59 -0.46
CA ASN A 50 -16.74 -0.43 -0.03
C ASN A 50 -15.30 -0.56 -0.50
N LEU A 51 -14.90 0.22 -1.51
CA LEU A 51 -13.52 0.28 -1.95
C LEU A 51 -12.71 1.25 -1.10
N GLN A 52 -11.50 0.85 -0.71
CA GLN A 52 -10.55 1.74 -0.05
C GLN A 52 -9.74 2.49 -1.12
N LYS A 53 -9.99 3.78 -1.29
CA LYS A 53 -9.30 4.62 -2.29
C LYS A 53 -8.87 5.96 -1.69
N ARG A 54 -8.15 6.73 -2.53
CA ARG A 54 -7.72 8.13 -2.29
C ARG A 54 -6.61 8.24 -1.24
N THR A 55 -6.15 9.46 -0.99
CA THR A 55 -5.20 9.79 0.07
C THR A 55 -5.63 11.07 0.77
N PRO A 56 -6.02 11.04 2.06
CA PRO A 56 -6.06 9.87 2.95
C PRO A 56 -7.04 8.79 2.48
N LEU A 57 -6.81 7.56 2.92
CA LEU A 57 -7.61 6.41 2.52
C LEU A 57 -9.03 6.54 3.07
N MET A 58 -10.04 6.32 2.22
CA MET A 58 -11.45 6.39 2.62
C MET A 58 -12.28 5.33 1.88
N GLN A 59 -13.43 5.01 2.44
CA GLN A 59 -14.40 4.10 1.83
C GLN A 59 -15.18 4.81 0.73
N VAL A 60 -15.29 4.16 -0.43
CA VAL A 60 -16.09 4.61 -1.56
C VAL A 60 -17.07 3.49 -1.90
N PRO A 61 -18.37 3.63 -1.56
CA PRO A 61 -19.38 2.63 -1.87
C PRO A 61 -19.63 2.61 -3.38
N VAL A 62 -19.57 1.42 -3.99
CA VAL A 62 -19.78 1.23 -5.42
C VAL A 62 -20.63 -0.01 -5.69
N LEU A 63 -21.43 0.05 -6.77
CA LEU A 63 -22.13 -1.10 -7.30
C LEU A 63 -21.13 -2.14 -7.83
N VAL A 64 -21.40 -3.42 -7.60
CA VAL A 64 -20.68 -4.53 -8.23
C VAL A 64 -21.41 -4.90 -9.53
N ASP A 65 -20.88 -4.44 -10.65
CA ASP A 65 -21.35 -4.78 -11.98
C ASP A 65 -20.36 -5.76 -12.64
N LEU A 66 -20.76 -7.02 -12.79
CA LEU A 66 -19.94 -8.08 -13.38
C LEU A 66 -19.65 -7.84 -14.88
N ASN A 67 -20.52 -7.10 -15.57
CA ASN A 67 -20.38 -6.80 -16.99
C ASN A 67 -19.84 -5.37 -17.24
N GLY A 68 -19.50 -4.65 -16.18
CA GLY A 68 -18.99 -3.29 -16.25
C GLY A 68 -17.60 -3.25 -16.88
N ASN A 69 -17.38 -2.31 -17.80
CA ASN A 69 -16.09 -2.18 -18.49
C ASN A 69 -14.96 -1.67 -17.56
N HIS A 70 -15.29 -0.82 -16.60
CA HIS A 70 -14.31 -0.22 -15.68
C HIS A 70 -15.00 0.34 -14.43
N LEU A 71 -14.19 0.57 -13.39
CA LEU A 71 -14.62 1.31 -12.21
C LEU A 71 -14.82 2.78 -12.55
N TRP A 72 -16.01 3.31 -12.25
CA TRP A 72 -16.30 4.73 -12.29
C TRP A 72 -16.94 5.17 -10.96
N VAL A 73 -16.77 6.43 -10.60
CA VAL A 73 -17.33 7.03 -9.39
C VAL A 73 -17.76 8.47 -9.69
N ASN A 74 -18.70 9.00 -8.92
CA ASN A 74 -19.01 10.43 -8.99
C ASN A 74 -17.86 11.25 -8.35
N CYS A 75 -17.17 12.05 -9.15
CA CYS A 75 -16.08 12.93 -8.70
C CYS A 75 -16.51 14.39 -8.45
N VAL A 76 -17.78 14.75 -8.70
CA VAL A 76 -18.24 16.14 -8.63
C VAL A 76 -18.39 16.62 -7.19
N GLN A 77 -18.90 15.77 -6.31
CA GLN A 77 -19.17 16.12 -4.91
C GLN A 77 -18.11 15.50 -4.00
N GLN A 78 -17.48 16.33 -3.17
CA GLN A 78 -16.63 15.89 -2.06
C GLN A 78 -15.45 14.98 -2.47
N TYR A 79 -14.92 15.15 -3.69
CA TYR A 79 -13.70 14.46 -4.09
C TYR A 79 -12.49 15.12 -3.43
N SER A 80 -11.77 14.36 -2.60
CA SER A 80 -10.53 14.79 -1.97
C SER A 80 -9.51 13.67 -2.00
N SER A 81 -8.35 13.92 -2.62
CA SER A 81 -7.24 12.99 -2.66
C SER A 81 -5.94 13.73 -2.99
N LYS A 82 -4.89 13.53 -2.20
CA LYS A 82 -3.54 14.05 -2.46
C LYS A 82 -2.80 13.33 -3.59
N THR A 83 -3.31 12.18 -4.03
CA THR A 83 -2.68 11.28 -5.01
C THR A 83 -3.52 11.10 -6.27
N TYR A 84 -4.55 11.92 -6.47
CA TYR A 84 -5.31 11.90 -7.71
C TYR A 84 -4.49 12.48 -8.86
N GLN A 85 -4.49 11.78 -10.00
CA GLN A 85 -3.88 12.24 -11.22
C GLN A 85 -4.80 11.89 -12.39
N ALA A 86 -5.07 12.88 -13.25
CA ALA A 86 -5.77 12.66 -14.51
C ALA A 86 -4.72 12.42 -15.62
N PRO A 87 -4.77 11.28 -16.33
CA PRO A 87 -3.89 11.04 -17.48
C PRO A 87 -4.11 12.10 -18.57
N PHE A 88 -3.04 12.47 -19.26
CA PHE A 88 -3.11 13.37 -20.42
C PHE A 88 -3.39 12.57 -21.70
N CYS A 89 -3.82 13.24 -22.77
CA CYS A 89 -4.11 12.57 -24.05
C CYS A 89 -2.85 11.90 -24.62
N HIS A 90 -2.97 10.64 -25.08
CA HIS A 90 -1.87 9.81 -25.58
C HIS A 90 -0.84 9.33 -24.54
N SER A 91 -1.20 9.29 -23.25
CA SER A 91 -0.44 8.52 -22.25
C SER A 91 -0.66 7.01 -22.44
N THR A 92 0.41 6.23 -22.38
CA THR A 92 0.39 4.74 -22.44
C THR A 92 0.34 4.11 -21.07
#